data_AF-A0AAN0IU67-F1
#
_entry.id   AF-A0AAN0IU67-F1
#
_cell.length_a   1.000
_cell.length_b   1.000
_cell.length_c   1.000
_cell.angle_alpha   90.00
_cell.angle_beta   90.00
_cell.angle_gamma   90.00
#
_symmetry.space_group_name_H-M   'P 1'
#
loop_
_entity.id
_entity.type
_entity.pdbx_description
1 polymer ?
#
loop_
_entity_poly.entity_id
_entity_poly.type
_entity_poly.pdbx_seq_one_letter_code
_entity_poly.pdbx_strand_id
1 'polypeptide(L)'
;NNTGQTNETNLYLDLNAEPAWIQGYTGNGILVGVVDDGVQHTHTDLRNNYVSAYSYDFNYNVSDPSPVGTDSHGTACAGEIVMRRDNNVCGVGVAYDASMA
;
A
#
# COMPACT_ATOMS: atom_id res chain seq x y z
N ASN A 1 -13.21 -1.41 -10.83
CA ASN A 1 -11.95 -1.39 -11.60
C ASN A 1 -11.31 -0.03 -11.46
N ASN A 2 -10.53 0.16 -10.41
CA ASN A 2 -9.59 1.28 -10.33
C ASN A 2 -8.35 0.92 -11.17
N THR A 3 -8.02 1.75 -12.15
CA THR A 3 -6.85 1.56 -13.03
C THR A 3 -5.74 2.58 -12.74
N GLY A 4 -5.99 3.56 -11.86
CA GLY A 4 -5.06 4.67 -11.64
C GLY A 4 -4.78 5.50 -12.90
N GLN A 5 -5.60 5.38 -13.95
CA GLN A 5 -5.46 6.08 -15.23
C GLN A 5 -6.53 7.16 -15.37
N THR A 6 -6.21 8.24 -16.09
CA THR A 6 -7.20 9.23 -16.54
C THR A 6 -7.71 8.86 -17.93
N ASN A 7 -9.00 9.09 -18.22
CA ASN A 7 -9.58 8.82 -19.53
C ASN A 7 -9.31 9.93 -20.56
N GLU A 8 -8.24 10.71 -20.39
CA GLU A 8 -7.93 11.85 -21.28
C GLU A 8 -7.10 11.41 -22.48
N THR A 9 -7.46 11.91 -23.66
CA THR A 9 -7.05 11.35 -24.96
C THR A 9 -5.61 11.60 -25.38
N ASN A 10 -4.75 12.23 -24.55
CA ASN A 10 -3.41 12.62 -25.02
C ASN A 10 -2.34 12.88 -23.93
N LEU A 11 -2.44 12.30 -22.74
CA LEU A 11 -1.49 12.58 -21.67
C LEU A 11 -1.03 11.28 -20.98
N TYR A 12 0.22 10.89 -21.25
CA TYR A 12 1.01 9.93 -20.45
C TYR A 12 1.41 10.57 -19.10
N LEU A 13 0.45 11.12 -18.36
CA LEU A 13 0.67 11.80 -17.08
C LEU A 13 0.37 10.87 -15.90
N ASP A 14 0.88 9.66 -15.98
CA ASP A 14 0.82 8.68 -14.89
C ASP A 14 1.99 7.69 -14.99
N LEU A 15 2.03 6.74 -14.07
CA LEU A 15 3.13 5.76 -13.95
C LEU A 15 3.06 4.64 -14.99
N ASN A 16 2.01 4.59 -15.83
CA ASN A 16 1.74 3.52 -16.79
C ASN A 16 1.78 2.12 -16.14
N ALA A 17 1.14 1.99 -14.97
CA ALA A 17 1.13 0.75 -14.18
C ALA A 17 0.17 -0.31 -14.75
N GLU A 18 -0.91 0.11 -15.43
CA GLU A 18 -1.95 -0.80 -15.92
C GLU A 18 -1.43 -1.88 -16.88
N PRO A 19 -0.53 -1.60 -17.85
CA PRO A 19 0.05 -2.66 -18.68
C PRO A 19 0.82 -3.73 -17.90
N ALA A 20 1.44 -3.39 -16.77
CA ALA A 20 2.09 -4.37 -15.90
C ALA A 20 1.05 -5.25 -15.19
N TRP A 21 -0.03 -4.64 -14.72
CA TRP A 21 -1.15 -5.36 -14.11
C TRP A 21 -1.87 -6.30 -15.09
N ILE A 22 -2.05 -5.89 -16.35
CA ILE A 22 -2.63 -6.73 -17.42
C ILE A 22 -1.75 -7.97 -17.70
N GLN A 23 -0.43 -7.83 -17.56
CA GLN A 23 0.53 -8.93 -17.66
C GLN A 23 0.59 -9.81 -16.39
N GLY A 24 -0.15 -9.47 -15.33
CA GLY A 24 -0.19 -10.21 -14.08
C GLY A 24 0.87 -9.80 -13.04
N TYR A 25 1.60 -8.70 -13.26
CA TYR A 25 2.59 -8.19 -12.31
C TYR A 25 1.93 -7.23 -11.32
N THR A 26 1.54 -7.72 -10.16
CA THR A 26 0.76 -6.97 -9.15
C THR A 26 1.47 -6.87 -7.79
N GLY A 27 2.70 -7.37 -7.71
CA GLY A 27 3.49 -7.42 -6.48
C GLY A 27 3.35 -8.72 -5.67
N ASN A 28 2.52 -9.67 -6.12
CA ASN A 28 2.36 -10.95 -5.43
C ASN A 28 3.70 -11.66 -5.16
N GLY A 29 3.92 -12.04 -3.91
CA GLY A 29 5.16 -12.67 -3.44
C GLY A 29 6.30 -11.70 -3.11
N ILE A 30 6.10 -10.39 -3.25
CA ILE A 30 7.05 -9.35 -2.85
C ILE A 30 6.65 -8.80 -1.48
N LEU A 31 7.64 -8.62 -0.59
CA LEU A 31 7.50 -7.93 0.69
C LEU A 31 8.13 -6.53 0.59
N VAL A 32 7.40 -5.50 1.00
CA VAL A 32 7.86 -4.10 1.02
C VAL A 32 7.86 -3.59 2.46
N GLY A 33 8.97 -3.04 2.93
CA GLY A 33 9.04 -2.38 4.25
C GLY A 33 8.76 -0.89 4.16
N VAL A 34 7.89 -0.38 5.03
CA VAL A 34 7.60 1.06 5.18
C VAL A 34 8.27 1.57 6.44
N VAL A 35 9.38 2.30 6.30
CA VAL A 35 10.15 2.84 7.43
C VAL A 35 9.74 4.29 7.66
N ASP A 36 8.82 4.51 8.61
CA ASP A 36 8.16 5.81 8.78
C ASP A 36 7.62 6.04 10.23
N ASP A 37 6.60 6.88 10.41
CA ASP A 37 5.93 7.23 11.66
C ASP A 37 4.93 6.16 12.18
N GLY A 38 4.88 4.99 11.52
CA GLY A 38 3.98 3.90 11.84
C GLY A 38 2.94 3.67 10.73
N VAL A 39 2.27 2.53 10.79
CA VAL A 39 1.28 2.13 9.79
C VAL A 39 0.05 1.61 10.49
N GLN A 40 -1.12 2.17 10.14
CA GLN A 40 -2.41 1.67 10.60
C GLN A 40 -2.72 0.35 9.90
N HIS A 41 -2.00 -0.72 10.28
CA HIS A 41 -2.11 -2.04 9.67
C HIS A 41 -3.52 -2.64 9.77
N THR A 42 -4.34 -2.15 10.70
CA THR A 42 -5.75 -2.54 10.83
C THR A 42 -6.70 -1.87 9.82
N HIS A 43 -6.22 -0.88 9.05
CA HIS A 43 -7.02 -0.20 8.03
C HIS A 43 -7.57 -1.20 7.01
N THR A 44 -8.82 -1.01 6.57
CA THR A 44 -9.53 -1.99 5.73
C THR A 44 -8.84 -2.27 4.38
N ASP A 45 -8.07 -1.30 3.87
CA ASP A 45 -7.29 -1.45 2.65
C ASP A 45 -5.91 -2.10 2.84
N LEU A 46 -5.41 -2.14 4.06
CA LEU A 46 -4.02 -2.54 4.34
C LEU A 46 -3.93 -3.88 5.07
N ARG A 47 -4.92 -4.21 5.91
CA ARG A 47 -4.90 -5.37 6.83
C ARG A 47 -4.68 -6.72 6.18
N ASN A 48 -5.05 -6.87 4.91
CA ASN A 48 -4.88 -8.14 4.19
C ASN A 48 -3.46 -8.32 3.66
N ASN A 49 -2.72 -7.23 3.51
CA ASN A 49 -1.35 -7.21 2.97
C ASN A 49 -0.30 -7.05 4.07
N TYR A 50 -0.69 -6.80 5.33
CA TYR A 50 0.22 -6.64 6.46
C TYR A 50 0.85 -7.97 6.93
N VAL A 51 2.15 -7.96 7.24
CA VAL A 51 2.88 -9.12 7.77
C VAL A 51 3.61 -8.75 9.07
N SER A 52 2.95 -9.02 10.20
CA SER A 52 3.46 -8.68 11.54
C SER A 52 4.82 -9.27 11.89
N ALA A 53 5.23 -10.38 11.26
CA ALA A 53 6.52 -11.03 11.53
C ALA A 53 7.73 -10.17 11.11
N TYR A 54 7.51 -9.18 10.23
CA TYR A 54 8.56 -8.31 9.69
C TYR A 54 8.39 -6.85 10.08
N SER A 55 7.38 -6.53 10.88
CA SER A 55 7.07 -5.17 11.33
C SER A 55 7.57 -4.93 12.75
N TYR A 56 7.99 -3.70 13.02
CA TYR A 56 8.52 -3.34 14.33
C TYR A 56 8.43 -1.84 14.58
N ASP A 57 8.09 -1.48 15.81
CA ASP A 57 8.16 -0.12 16.32
C ASP A 57 9.46 0.05 17.10
N PHE A 58 10.42 0.77 16.51
CA PHE A 58 11.70 1.07 17.15
C PHE A 58 11.63 2.23 18.16
N ASN A 59 10.59 3.08 18.10
CA ASN A 59 10.41 4.19 19.05
C ASN A 59 10.01 3.66 20.43
N TYR A 60 9.16 2.62 20.47
CA TYR A 60 8.67 2.00 21.70
C TYR A 60 9.21 0.58 21.96
N ASN A 61 10.00 0.04 21.03
CA ASN A 61 10.63 -1.28 21.11
C ASN A 61 9.60 -2.41 21.30
N VAL A 62 8.57 -2.40 20.45
CA VAL A 62 7.46 -3.37 20.41
C VAL A 62 7.16 -3.82 18.98
N SER A 63 6.46 -4.93 18.80
CA SER A 63 6.14 -5.49 17.47
C SER A 63 4.93 -4.85 16.77
N ASP A 64 4.18 -3.98 17.45
CA ASP A 64 3.00 -3.33 16.88
C ASP A 64 3.39 -1.93 16.37
N PRO A 65 3.43 -1.69 15.05
CA PRO A 65 3.82 -0.42 14.45
C PRO A 65 2.64 0.57 14.34
N SER A 66 1.61 0.42 15.18
CA SER A 66 0.42 1.27 15.12
C SER A 66 0.79 2.74 15.36
N PRO A 67 0.32 3.66 14.50
CA PRO A 67 0.64 5.08 14.61
C PRO A 67 0.04 5.69 15.89
N VAL A 68 0.68 6.72 16.43
CA VAL A 68 0.26 7.39 17.66
C VAL A 68 -0.06 8.86 17.38
N GLY A 69 -1.17 9.37 17.92
CA GLY A 69 -1.51 10.80 17.81
C GLY A 69 -1.78 11.25 16.37
N THR A 70 -0.86 12.01 15.78
CA THR A 70 -0.99 12.58 14.42
C THR A 70 -0.15 11.85 13.38
N ASP A 71 0.51 10.76 13.78
CA ASP A 71 1.30 9.92 12.88
C ASP A 71 0.38 9.35 11.80
N SER A 72 0.67 9.70 10.55
CA SER A 72 -0.22 9.44 9.41
C SER A 72 0.54 9.27 8.10
N HIS A 73 1.81 9.65 8.07
CA HIS A 73 2.63 9.64 6.87
C HIS A 73 2.89 8.20 6.40
N GLY A 74 3.30 7.30 7.30
CA GLY A 74 3.55 5.90 6.98
C GLY A 74 2.31 5.17 6.49
N THR A 75 1.13 5.47 7.05
CA THR A 75 -0.14 4.89 6.58
C THR A 75 -0.49 5.37 5.16
N ALA A 76 -0.26 6.65 4.85
CA ALA A 76 -0.46 7.18 3.50
C ALA A 76 0.51 6.53 2.49
N CYS A 77 1.81 6.46 2.83
CA CYS A 77 2.81 5.80 2.00
C CYS A 77 2.52 4.32 1.78
N ALA A 78 2.10 3.59 2.83
CA ALA A 78 1.68 2.20 2.70
C ALA A 78 0.48 2.06 1.74
N GLY A 79 -0.45 3.01 1.80
CA GLY A 79 -1.59 3.10 0.89
C GLY A 79 -1.17 3.18 -0.58
N GLU A 80 -0.23 4.05 -0.92
CA GLU A 80 0.28 4.21 -2.30
C GLU A 80 0.87 2.89 -2.86
N ILE A 81 1.44 2.06 -1.99
CA ILE A 81 2.11 0.82 -2.40
C ILE A 81 1.12 -0.34 -2.45
N VAL A 82 0.43 -0.64 -1.36
CA VAL A 82 -0.27 -1.92 -1.16
C VAL A 82 -1.77 -1.81 -0.86
N MET A 83 -2.40 -0.62 -0.96
CA MET A 83 -3.86 -0.57 -0.72
C MET A 83 -4.62 -1.47 -1.70
N ARG A 84 -5.54 -2.27 -1.17
CA ARG A 84 -6.23 -3.31 -1.92
C ARG A 84 -7.02 -2.75 -3.12
N ARG A 85 -6.92 -3.45 -4.25
CA ARG A 85 -7.72 -3.18 -5.44
C ARG A 85 -9.17 -3.67 -5.31
N ASP A 86 -10.10 -2.92 -5.90
CA ASP A 86 -11.49 -3.33 -6.19
C ASP A 86 -12.29 -3.87 -4.98
N ASN A 87 -12.13 -3.23 -3.81
CA ASN A 87 -12.85 -3.56 -2.56
C ASN A 87 -13.86 -2.49 -2.12
N ASN A 88 -14.16 -1.49 -2.97
CA ASN A 88 -15.04 -0.35 -2.69
C ASN A 88 -14.58 0.56 -1.53
N VAL A 89 -13.29 0.56 -1.21
CA VAL A 89 -12.68 1.46 -0.23
C VAL A 89 -11.57 2.25 -0.94
N CYS A 90 -11.50 3.56 -0.71
CA CYS A 90 -10.47 4.46 -1.23
C CYS A 90 -10.04 4.21 -2.69
N GLY A 91 -8.81 3.73 -2.89
CA GLY A 91 -8.10 3.70 -4.18
C GLY A 91 -7.51 2.32 -4.54
N VAL A 92 -6.32 2.31 -5.13
CA VAL A 92 -5.52 1.10 -5.40
C VAL A 92 -4.03 1.42 -5.27
N GLY A 93 -3.26 0.54 -4.63
CA GLY A 93 -1.81 0.65 -4.54
C GLY A 93 -1.12 0.18 -5.82
N VAL A 94 0.08 0.67 -6.10
CA VAL A 94 0.84 0.27 -7.30
C VAL A 94 1.09 -1.25 -7.34
N ALA A 95 1.34 -1.85 -6.19
CA ALA A 95 1.59 -3.27 -5.98
C ALA A 95 0.56 -3.86 -5.00
N TYR A 96 -0.72 -3.80 -5.39
CA TYR A 96 -1.86 -4.14 -4.51
C TYR A 96 -1.93 -5.60 -4.04
N ASP A 97 -1.12 -6.52 -4.58
CA ASP A 97 -0.97 -7.90 -4.08
C ASP A 97 0.37 -8.14 -3.37
N ALA A 98 1.22 -7.12 -3.21
CA ALA A 98 2.41 -7.23 -2.37
C ALA A 98 2.04 -7.27 -0.89
N SER A 99 2.91 -7.88 -0.09
CA SER A 99 2.87 -7.78 1.35
C SER A 99 3.62 -6.54 1.83
N MET A 100 3.17 -5.94 2.94
CA MET A 100 3.85 -4.84 3.61
C MET A 100 4.33 -5.24 5.02
N ALA A 101 5.43 -4.62 5.43
CA ALA A 101 6.00 -4.68 6.76
C ALA A 101 6.22 -3.27 7.33
#